data_AF-A0A7U9SA39-F1
#
_entry.id   AF-A0A7U9SA39-F1
#
_cell.length_a   1.000
_cell.length_b   1.000
_cell.length_c   1.000
_cell.angle_alpha   90.00
_cell.angle_beta   90.00
_cell.angle_gamma   90.00
#
_symmetry.space_group_name_H-M   'P 1'
#
loop_
_entity.id
_entity.type
_entity.pdbx_description
1 polymer ?
#
loop_
_entity_poly.entity_id
_entity_poly.type
_entity_poly.pdbx_seq_one_letter_code
_entity_poly.pdbx_strand_id
1 'polypeptide(L)'
;MKQLIAVFPILFESQNYEPGNELPTHNAGLVEVWIGNGTAIWKDTEEPKKRSAKARQTTAPAGLPGDAYPSAGAEQDLVGKPPSRKTRGAQPEPTKGRRKSSA
;
A
#
# COMPACT_ATOMS: atom_id res chain seq x y z
N MET A 1 -17.63 -23.92 17.11
CA MET A 1 -18.58 -24.75 16.35
C MET A 1 -17.81 -25.32 15.17
N LYS A 2 -18.03 -26.59 14.81
CA LYS A 2 -17.36 -27.21 13.66
C LYS A 2 -18.17 -26.95 12.40
N GLN A 3 -17.55 -26.40 11.38
CA GLN A 3 -18.16 -26.18 10.07
C GLN A 3 -17.53 -27.14 9.07
N LEU A 4 -18.35 -27.72 8.21
CA LEU A 4 -17.89 -28.53 7.10
C LEU A 4 -17.61 -27.59 5.92
N ILE A 5 -16.39 -27.58 5.41
CA ILE A 5 -15.98 -26.68 4.33
C ILE A 5 -15.72 -27.48 3.06
N ALA A 6 -16.26 -27.03 1.95
CA ALA A 6 -15.98 -27.59 0.62
C ALA A 6 -14.52 -27.30 0.21
N VAL A 7 -13.82 -28.31 -0.28
CA VAL A 7 -12.48 -28.20 -0.89
C VAL A 7 -12.57 -28.17 -2.42
N PHE A 8 -13.61 -28.80 -2.96
CA PHE A 8 -13.92 -28.86 -4.39
C PHE A 8 -15.32 -28.31 -4.66
N PRO A 9 -15.63 -27.89 -5.90
CA PRO A 9 -16.97 -27.47 -6.26
C PRO A 9 -17.96 -28.63 -6.12
N ILE A 10 -18.98 -28.45 -5.27
CA ILE A 10 -20.02 -29.45 -4.99
C ILE A 10 -21.37 -28.85 -5.32
N LEU A 11 -22.12 -29.51 -6.20
CA LEU A 11 -23.52 -29.18 -6.46
C LEU A 11 -24.41 -29.95 -5.48
N PHE A 12 -25.16 -29.23 -4.66
CA PHE A 12 -26.05 -29.83 -3.67
C PHE A 12 -27.33 -28.98 -3.52
N GLU A 13 -28.50 -29.63 -3.56
CA GLU A 13 -29.81 -28.95 -3.49
C GLU A 13 -29.99 -27.77 -4.46
N SER A 14 -29.50 -27.92 -5.70
CA SER A 14 -29.51 -26.84 -6.71
C SER A 14 -28.66 -25.61 -6.35
N GLN A 15 -27.79 -25.72 -5.35
CA GLN A 15 -26.80 -24.72 -4.96
C GLN A 15 -25.39 -25.24 -5.27
N ASN A 16 -24.56 -24.39 -5.87
CA ASN A 16 -23.17 -24.73 -6.15
C ASN A 16 -22.29 -24.17 -5.03
N TYR A 17 -21.59 -25.05 -4.32
CA TYR A 17 -20.67 -24.70 -3.25
C TYR A 17 -19.26 -24.65 -3.77
N GLU A 18 -18.63 -23.48 -3.76
CA GLU A 18 -17.24 -23.30 -4.15
C GLU A 18 -16.28 -23.71 -3.02
N PRO A 19 -14.99 -23.98 -3.34
CA PRO A 19 -13.98 -24.21 -2.32
C PRO A 19 -13.91 -23.07 -1.29
N GLY A 20 -14.06 -23.41 -0.01
CA GLY A 20 -14.15 -22.45 1.09
C GLY A 20 -15.57 -22.15 1.57
N ASN A 21 -16.61 -22.56 0.84
CA ASN A 21 -17.99 -22.42 1.28
C ASN A 21 -18.35 -23.44 2.36
N GLU A 22 -19.24 -23.04 3.26
CA GLU A 22 -19.79 -23.91 4.29
C GLU A 22 -20.85 -24.84 3.68
N LEU A 23 -20.70 -26.14 3.92
CA LEU A 23 -21.61 -27.17 3.45
C LEU A 23 -22.68 -27.49 4.49
N PRO A 24 -23.92 -27.82 4.05
CA PRO A 24 -24.96 -28.27 4.95
C PRO A 24 -24.61 -29.62 5.60
N THR A 25 -24.78 -29.71 6.92
CA THR A 25 -24.55 -30.94 7.70
C THR A 25 -25.84 -31.69 8.03
N HIS A 26 -26.94 -31.39 7.34
CA HIS A 26 -28.26 -31.99 7.63
C HIS A 26 -28.36 -33.46 7.18
N ASN A 27 -27.55 -33.90 6.21
CA ASN A 27 -27.52 -35.27 5.73
C ASN A 27 -26.16 -35.92 6.01
N ALA A 28 -26.08 -36.71 7.09
CA ALA A 28 -24.85 -37.35 7.55
C ALA A 28 -24.22 -38.28 6.50
N GLY A 29 -25.03 -38.98 5.69
CA GLY A 29 -24.51 -39.92 4.69
C GLY A 29 -23.73 -39.24 3.57
N LEU A 30 -24.17 -38.04 3.15
CA LEU A 30 -23.45 -37.26 2.14
C LEU A 30 -22.19 -36.61 2.70
N VAL A 31 -22.27 -36.13 3.95
CA VAL A 31 -21.11 -35.56 4.66
C VAL A 31 -19.97 -36.58 4.75
N GLU A 32 -20.27 -37.83 5.10
CA GLU A 32 -19.28 -38.90 5.16
C GLU A 32 -18.66 -39.20 3.79
N VAL A 33 -19.46 -39.25 2.72
CA VAL A 33 -18.96 -39.44 1.36
C VAL A 33 -18.06 -38.29 0.93
N TRP A 34 -18.41 -37.05 1.26
CA TRP A 34 -17.59 -35.89 0.95
C TRP A 34 -16.27 -35.87 1.71
N ILE A 35 -16.28 -36.25 2.98
CA ILE A 35 -15.06 -36.36 3.79
C ILE A 35 -14.20 -37.53 3.29
N GLY A 36 -14.81 -38.68 3.00
CA GLY A 36 -14.12 -39.87 2.51
C GLY A 36 -13.46 -39.66 1.15
N ASN A 37 -14.12 -38.90 0.26
CA ASN A 37 -13.58 -38.54 -1.05
C ASN A 37 -12.63 -37.34 -1.00
N GLY A 38 -12.44 -36.69 0.16
CA GLY A 38 -11.62 -35.49 0.32
C GLY A 38 -12.21 -34.24 -0.33
N THR A 39 -13.50 -34.24 -0.65
CA THR A 39 -14.20 -33.08 -1.22
C THR A 39 -14.63 -32.06 -0.17
N ALA A 40 -14.69 -32.45 1.10
CA ALA A 40 -14.98 -31.57 2.22
C ALA A 40 -14.14 -31.88 3.47
N ILE A 41 -13.84 -30.87 4.27
CA ILE A 41 -13.03 -30.99 5.49
C ILE A 41 -13.72 -30.26 6.65
N TRP A 42 -13.67 -30.86 7.85
CA TRP A 42 -14.09 -30.18 9.08
C TRP A 42 -13.08 -29.11 9.46
N LYS A 43 -13.54 -27.86 9.53
CA LYS A 43 -12.74 -26.75 10.05
C LYS A 43 -13.39 -26.23 11.33
N ASP A 44 -12.58 -26.13 12.38
CA ASP A 44 -12.98 -25.44 13.60
C ASP A 44 -13.02 -23.94 13.31
N THR A 45 -14.17 -23.30 13.54
CA THR A 45 -14.37 -21.86 13.41
C THR A 45 -13.67 -21.10 14.56
N GLU A 46 -12.38 -21.32 14.73
CA GLU A 46 -11.48 -20.45 15.49
C GLU A 46 -10.42 -19.92 14.53
N GLU A 47 -10.84 -19.28 13.43
CA GLU A 47 -9.92 -18.38 12.73
C GLU A 47 -10.27 -16.93 13.09
N PRO A 48 -9.30 -16.17 13.64
CA PRO A 48 -9.51 -14.77 13.95
C PRO A 48 -9.84 -14.06 12.64
N LYS A 49 -11.00 -13.40 12.60
CA LYS A 49 -11.45 -12.53 11.48
C LYS A 49 -10.22 -11.83 10.89
N LYS A 50 -9.80 -12.26 9.69
CA LYS A 50 -8.66 -11.65 8.98
C LYS A 50 -9.00 -10.17 8.83
N ARG A 51 -8.35 -9.32 9.64
CA ARG A 51 -8.52 -7.87 9.56
C ARG A 51 -8.12 -7.51 8.14
N SER A 52 -9.07 -7.00 7.35
CA SER A 52 -8.80 -6.61 5.97
C SER A 52 -7.66 -5.61 5.97
N ALA A 53 -6.52 -6.00 5.42
CA ALA A 53 -5.35 -5.14 5.35
C ALA A 53 -5.72 -3.95 4.46
N LYS A 54 -5.80 -2.76 5.07
CA LYS A 54 -6.09 -1.54 4.33
C LYS A 54 -4.83 -1.16 3.53
N ALA A 55 -4.98 -1.03 2.22
CA ALA A 55 -3.88 -0.58 1.37
C ALA A 55 -3.40 0.83 1.78
N ARG A 56 -2.08 1.04 1.80
CA ARG A 56 -1.48 2.36 1.97
C ARG A 56 -1.21 2.96 0.60
N GLN A 57 -1.62 4.22 0.39
CA GLN A 57 -1.28 4.95 -0.83
C GLN A 57 0.23 5.21 -0.84
N THR A 58 0.89 4.88 -1.96
CA THR A 58 2.29 5.20 -2.22
C THR A 58 2.35 6.18 -3.39
N THR A 59 3.06 7.29 -3.21
CA THR A 59 3.30 8.30 -4.25
C THR A 59 4.64 8.05 -4.91
N ALA A 60 4.72 8.20 -6.24
CA ALA A 60 5.97 8.04 -6.98
C ALA A 60 7.01 9.09 -6.54
N PRO A 61 8.32 8.76 -6.52
CA PRO A 61 9.36 9.73 -6.25
C PRO A 61 9.40 10.82 -7.34
N ALA A 62 9.76 12.04 -6.95
CA ALA A 62 9.96 13.13 -7.90
C ALA A 62 11.04 12.77 -8.93
N GLY A 63 10.82 13.15 -10.19
CA GLY A 63 11.78 12.93 -11.26
C GLY A 63 13.09 13.69 -11.04
N LEU A 64 14.15 13.24 -11.72
CA LEU A 64 15.45 13.91 -11.68
C LEU A 64 15.31 15.34 -12.24
N PRO A 65 15.83 16.39 -11.56
CA PRO A 65 15.86 17.73 -12.12
C PRO A 65 16.72 17.73 -13.38
N GLY A 66 16.23 18.36 -14.45
CA GLY A 66 17.01 18.53 -15.67
C GLY A 66 18.12 19.55 -15.48
N ASP A 67 19.29 19.28 -16.06
CA ASP A 67 20.39 20.24 -16.11
C ASP A 67 20.09 21.29 -17.18
N ALA A 68 19.73 22.51 -16.74
CA ALA A 68 19.62 23.65 -17.64
C ALA A 68 21.02 24.13 -18.00
N TYR A 69 21.53 23.73 -19.17
CA TYR A 69 22.73 24.32 -19.76
C TYR A 69 22.35 25.63 -20.46
N PRO A 70 22.78 26.81 -19.95
CA PRO A 70 22.61 28.05 -20.69
C PRO A 70 23.47 28.00 -21.95
N SER A 71 22.83 28.07 -23.13
CA SER A 71 23.49 28.05 -24.45
C SER A 71 24.60 29.11 -24.59
N ALA A 72 24.54 30.17 -23.79
CA ALA A 72 25.39 31.34 -23.94
C ALA A 72 26.20 31.75 -22.68
N GLY A 73 26.35 30.83 -21.72
CA GLY A 73 27.14 31.04 -20.50
C GLY A 73 26.43 31.84 -19.40
N ALA A 74 26.97 31.79 -18.18
CA ALA A 74 26.33 32.28 -16.95
C ALA A 74 26.04 33.80 -16.93
N GLU A 75 26.73 34.57 -17.77
CA GLU A 75 26.68 36.04 -17.78
C GLU A 75 25.51 36.61 -18.61
N GLN A 76 25.00 35.86 -19.61
CA GLN A 76 23.97 36.38 -20.52
C GLN A 76 22.54 36.24 -19.98
N ASP A 77 22.32 35.37 -18.98
CA ASP A 77 21.02 35.20 -18.30
C ASP A 77 20.77 36.27 -17.20
N LEU A 78 21.57 37.34 -17.21
CA LEU A 78 21.41 38.53 -16.36
C LEU A 78 20.62 39.65 -17.06
N VAL A 79 20.28 39.50 -18.35
CA VAL A 79 19.47 40.49 -19.07
C VAL A 79 18.07 40.55 -18.46
N GLY A 80 17.80 41.60 -17.69
CA GLY A 80 16.51 41.83 -17.01
C GLY A 80 16.48 41.51 -15.51
N LYS A 81 17.53 40.91 -14.93
CA LYS A 81 17.62 40.74 -13.47
C LYS A 81 18.11 42.05 -12.82
N PRO A 82 17.41 42.60 -11.81
CA PRO A 82 17.87 43.79 -11.13
C PRO A 82 19.20 43.52 -10.42
N PRO A 83 20.13 44.50 -10.36
CA PRO A 83 21.46 44.31 -9.82
C PRO A 83 21.42 43.84 -8.35
N SER A 84 22.41 43.03 -7.99
CA SER A 84 22.53 42.39 -6.68
C SER A 84 22.51 43.38 -5.52
N ARG A 85 22.15 42.92 -4.33
CA ARG A 85 22.07 43.76 -3.11
C ARG A 85 23.41 44.45 -2.77
N LYS A 86 24.54 43.81 -3.11
CA LYS A 86 25.90 44.34 -2.93
C LYS A 86 26.15 45.57 -3.80
N THR A 87 25.69 45.54 -5.05
CA THR A 87 25.76 46.69 -5.97
C THR A 87 24.71 47.76 -5.66
N ARG A 88 23.64 47.43 -4.94
CA ARG A 88 22.60 48.38 -4.49
C ARG A 88 22.95 49.15 -3.21
N GLY A 89 24.09 48.88 -2.57
CA GLY A 89 24.51 49.57 -1.35
C GLY A 89 23.61 49.36 -0.12
N ALA A 90 22.75 48.33 -0.13
CA ALA A 90 21.87 48.05 1.00
C ALA A 90 22.66 47.35 2.11
N GLN A 91 22.70 47.96 3.29
CA GLN A 91 23.40 47.44 4.46
C GLN A 91 22.80 46.09 4.91
N PRO A 92 23.64 45.08 5.25
CA PRO A 92 23.15 43.82 5.78
C PRO A 92 22.61 44.00 7.21
N GLU A 93 21.43 43.45 7.51
CA GLU A 93 20.97 43.31 8.90
C GLU A 93 21.92 42.38 9.68
N PRO A 94 22.23 42.69 10.95
CA PRO A 94 23.11 41.85 11.75
C PRO A 94 22.48 40.48 11.99
N THR A 95 23.19 39.42 11.62
CA THR A 95 22.75 38.05 11.80
C THR A 95 22.78 37.69 13.30
N LYS A 96 21.61 37.38 13.88
CA LYS A 96 21.51 36.89 15.25
C LYS A 96 22.07 35.46 15.30
N GLY A 97 23.35 35.34 15.67
CA GLY A 97 24.09 34.07 15.65
C GLY A 97 23.49 32.99 16.56
N ARG A 98 23.32 31.79 15.99
CA ARG A 98 22.88 30.55 16.64
C ARG A 98 23.93 30.07 17.64
N ARG A 99 23.62 30.02 18.94
CA ARG A 99 24.45 29.37 19.96
C ARG A 99 24.40 27.84 19.74
N LYS A 100 25.56 27.22 19.47
CA LYS A 100 25.72 25.75 19.48
C LYS A 100 25.99 25.32 20.92
N SER A 101 25.13 24.47 21.49
CA SER A 101 25.43 23.70 22.70
C SER A 101 26.34 22.52 22.34
N SER A 102 27.37 22.27 23.15
CA SER A 102 28.31 21.15 22.99
C SER A 102 28.09 20.11 24.08
N ALA A 103 28.15 18.84 23.66
CA ALA A 103 28.13 17.56 24.39
C ALA A 103 26.84 17.19 25.12
#